data_AF-A0AA37LER6-F1
#
_entry.id   AF-A0AA37LER6-F1
#
_cell.length_a   1.000
_cell.length_b   1.000
_cell.length_c   1.000
_cell.angle_alpha   90.00
_cell.angle_beta   90.00
_cell.angle_gamma   90.00
#
_symmetry.space_group_name_H-M   'P 1'
#
loop_
_entity.id
_entity.type
_entity.pdbx_description
1 polymer ?
#
loop_
_entity_poly.entity_id
_entity_poly.type
_entity_poly.pdbx_seq_one_letter_code
_entity_poly.pdbx_strand_id
1 'polypeptide(L)'
;MYGRCPPNALPFHWFELAEVLLAHASDDIPSSSEVRSLLRDLQEVRSAKMRKSTQDLSEGVGGVMSLRGVGAMELAESRGFFLGVIEGVRKIGASAEASRREEEEERGSGDGDYDEDEDML
;
A
#
# COMPACT_ATOMS: atom_id res chain seq x y z
N MET A 1 -16.83 -5.43 -12.03
CA MET A 1 -16.87 -4.24 -11.18
C MET A 1 -15.64 -3.38 -11.49
N TYR A 2 -15.77 -2.33 -12.31
CA TYR A 2 -14.69 -1.34 -12.42
C TYR A 2 -14.77 -0.43 -11.19
N GLY A 3 -13.80 -0.52 -10.28
CA GLY A 3 -13.70 0.40 -9.16
C GLY A 3 -13.56 1.81 -9.71
N ARG A 4 -14.60 2.65 -9.57
CA ARG A 4 -14.56 4.02 -10.06
C ARG A 4 -13.46 4.79 -9.34
N CYS A 5 -12.68 5.54 -10.10
CA CYS A 5 -11.78 6.54 -9.54
C CYS A 5 -12.62 7.63 -8.84
N PRO A 6 -12.11 8.26 -7.78
CA PRO A 6 -12.74 9.44 -7.19
C PRO A 6 -13.04 10.50 -8.27
N PRO A 7 -14.14 11.25 -8.17
CA PRO A 7 -14.54 12.24 -9.18
C PRO A 7 -13.51 13.37 -9.36
N ASN A 8 -12.61 13.56 -8.40
CA ASN A 8 -11.51 14.54 -8.43
C ASN A 8 -10.15 13.90 -8.75
N ALA A 9 -10.11 12.66 -9.24
CA ALA A 9 -8.87 12.02 -9.65
C ALA A 9 -8.34 12.66 -10.94
N LEU A 10 -7.03 12.86 -10.99
CA LEU A 10 -6.34 13.25 -12.21
C LEU A 10 -6.36 12.09 -13.21
N PRO A 11 -6.25 12.38 -14.53
CA PRO A 11 -6.01 11.36 -15.54
C PRO A 11 -4.81 10.49 -15.18
N PHE A 12 -4.83 9.19 -15.55
CA PHE A 12 -3.80 8.25 -15.13
C PHE A 12 -2.38 8.63 -15.56
N HIS A 13 -2.24 9.29 -16.72
CA HIS A 13 -0.95 9.76 -17.27
C HIS A 13 -0.81 11.28 -17.25
N TRP A 14 -1.38 11.95 -16.23
CA TRP A 14 -1.46 13.40 -16.19
C TRP A 14 -0.08 14.07 -16.25
N PHE A 15 0.93 13.51 -15.59
CA PHE A 15 2.25 14.14 -15.49
C PHE A 15 3.09 13.88 -16.73
N GLU A 16 3.05 12.66 -17.28
CA GLU A 16 3.78 12.32 -18.50
C GLU A 16 3.27 13.14 -19.68
N LEU A 17 1.94 13.30 -19.80
CA LEU A 17 1.35 14.16 -20.82
C LEU A 17 1.76 15.63 -20.63
N ALA A 18 1.74 16.13 -19.39
CA ALA A 18 2.13 17.50 -19.11
C ALA A 18 3.61 17.76 -19.45
N GLU A 19 4.51 16.85 -19.07
CA GLU A 19 5.94 16.94 -19.38
C GLU A 19 6.19 16.93 -20.89
N VAL A 20 5.58 16.00 -21.64
CA VAL A 20 5.73 15.92 -23.10
C VAL A 20 5.24 17.20 -23.79
N LEU A 21 4.07 17.70 -23.38
CA LEU A 21 3.51 18.94 -23.95
C LEU A 21 4.38 20.15 -23.63
N LEU A 22 4.82 20.30 -22.38
CA LEU A 22 5.66 21.43 -21.97
C LEU A 22 7.10 21.35 -22.49
N ALA A 23 7.55 20.18 -22.95
CA ALA A 23 8.84 20.00 -23.59
C ALA A 23 8.81 20.36 -25.08
N HIS A 24 7.70 20.08 -25.77
CA HIS A 24 7.63 20.15 -27.24
C HIS A 24 6.65 21.19 -27.81
N ALA A 25 5.72 21.70 -27.02
CA ALA A 25 4.67 22.63 -27.43
C ALA A 25 4.41 23.70 -26.35
N SER A 26 5.46 24.18 -25.68
CA SER A 26 5.32 25.14 -24.58
C SER A 26 4.86 26.54 -25.01
N ASP A 27 5.07 26.88 -26.28
CA ASP A 27 4.63 28.11 -26.93
C ASP A 27 3.12 28.13 -27.20
N ASP A 28 2.51 26.97 -27.37
CA ASP A 28 1.06 26.80 -27.48
C ASP A 28 0.34 26.85 -26.11
N ILE A 29 1.11 26.88 -25.00
CA ILE A 29 0.59 26.86 -23.63
C ILE A 29 0.73 28.25 -22.99
N PRO A 30 -0.37 28.97 -22.73
CA PRO A 30 -0.33 30.23 -22.00
C PRO A 30 0.30 30.06 -20.61
N SER A 31 1.18 30.99 -20.23
CA SER A 31 1.88 30.95 -18.93
C SER A 31 2.60 29.63 -18.64
N SER A 32 3.21 28.99 -19.65
CA SER A 32 3.85 27.67 -19.52
C SER A 32 4.88 27.55 -18.38
N SER A 33 5.55 28.64 -17.99
CA SER A 33 6.42 28.68 -16.82
C SER A 33 5.65 28.51 -15.50
N GLU A 34 4.52 29.18 -15.34
CA GLU A 34 3.63 29.05 -14.18
C GLU A 34 3.02 27.66 -14.12
N VAL A 35 2.61 27.11 -15.27
CA VAL A 35 2.09 25.74 -15.37
C VAL A 35 3.14 24.73 -14.87
N ARG A 36 4.41 24.86 -15.26
CA ARG A 36 5.50 24.00 -14.74
C ARG A 36 5.63 24.08 -13.22
N SER A 37 5.55 25.29 -12.65
CA SER A 37 5.61 25.46 -11.19
C SER A 37 4.44 24.77 -10.49
N LEU A 38 3.21 24.98 -10.98
CA LEU A 38 2.01 24.36 -10.41
C LEU A 38 2.04 22.82 -10.51
N LEU A 39 2.54 22.26 -11.61
CA LEU A 39 2.68 20.81 -11.77
C LEU A 39 3.68 20.23 -10.77
N ARG A 40 4.78 20.96 -10.49
CA ARG A 40 5.77 20.57 -9.49
C ARG A 40 5.19 20.59 -8.09
N ASP A 41 4.48 21.65 -7.73
CA ASP A 41 3.80 21.76 -6.43
C ASP A 41 2.77 20.62 -6.26
N LEU A 42 2.03 20.32 -7.33
CA LEU A 42 1.07 19.22 -7.34
C LEU A 42 1.74 17.86 -7.17
N GLN A 43 2.85 17.59 -7.87
CA GLN A 43 3.64 16.36 -7.72
C GLN A 43 4.17 16.22 -6.28
N GLU A 44 4.65 17.30 -5.68
CA GLU A 44 5.17 17.31 -4.31
C GLU A 44 4.07 16.98 -3.29
N VAL A 45 2.93 17.69 -3.35
CA VAL A 45 1.79 17.45 -2.45
C VAL A 45 1.25 16.03 -2.60
N ARG A 46 1.17 15.50 -3.83
CA ARG A 46 0.67 14.15 -4.08
C ARG A 46 1.65 13.08 -3.59
N SER A 47 2.95 13.28 -3.77
CA SER A 47 4.00 12.41 -3.22
C SER A 47 3.97 12.37 -1.69
N ALA A 48 3.77 13.53 -1.04
CA ALA A 48 3.64 13.61 0.42
C ALA A 48 2.41 12.84 0.93
N LYS A 49 1.26 12.98 0.24
CA LYS A 49 0.03 12.23 0.57
C LYS A 49 0.22 10.72 0.42
N MET A 50 0.92 10.28 -0.62
CA MET A 50 1.22 8.86 -0.85
C MET A 50 2.10 8.24 0.25
N ARG A 51 3.08 8.99 0.76
CA ARG A 51 3.88 8.52 1.90
C ARG A 51 3.05 8.44 3.18
N LYS A 52 2.19 9.43 3.42
CA LYS A 52 1.29 9.46 4.57
C LYS A 52 0.30 8.30 4.57
N SER A 53 -0.30 7.96 3.44
CA SER A 53 -1.26 6.83 3.34
C SER A 53 -0.63 5.47 3.68
N THR A 54 0.70 5.37 3.63
CA THR A 54 1.42 4.16 4.02
C THR A 54 1.65 4.08 5.53
N GLN A 55 1.73 5.22 6.22
CA GLN A 55 1.84 5.25 7.68
C GLN A 55 0.58 4.68 8.33
N ASP A 56 -0.59 5.00 7.78
CA ASP A 56 -1.88 4.45 8.22
C ASP A 56 -1.93 2.91 8.12
N LEU A 57 -1.12 2.28 7.25
CA LEU A 57 -1.02 0.83 7.12
C LEU A 57 -0.30 0.18 8.31
N SER A 58 0.60 0.92 8.98
CA SER A 58 1.37 0.41 10.12
C SER A 58 0.54 0.27 11.39
N GLU A 59 -0.57 1.00 11.48
CA GLU A 59 -1.44 1.04 12.66
C GLU A 59 -2.51 -0.07 12.68
N GLY A 60 -2.66 -0.84 11.60
CA GLY A 60 -3.63 -1.94 11.53
C GLY A 60 -3.24 -3.02 10.54
N VAL A 61 -2.96 -4.23 11.06
CA VAL A 61 -2.52 -5.44 10.31
C VAL A 61 -3.56 -5.93 9.27
N GLY A 62 -4.73 -5.30 9.17
CA GLY A 62 -5.78 -5.59 8.19
C GLY A 62 -6.05 -4.47 7.16
N GLY A 63 -5.26 -3.40 7.14
CA GLY A 63 -5.50 -2.26 6.24
C GLY A 63 -5.23 -2.61 4.77
N VAL A 64 -6.23 -2.48 3.91
CA VAL A 64 -6.01 -2.47 2.46
C VAL A 64 -5.62 -1.04 2.06
N MET A 65 -4.37 -0.86 1.63
CA MET A 65 -3.94 0.42 1.06
C MET A 65 -4.72 0.72 -0.22
N SER A 66 -5.46 1.83 -0.23
CA SER A 66 -6.20 2.27 -1.41
C SER A 66 -5.33 3.17 -2.30
N LEU A 67 -4.91 2.65 -3.46
CA LEU A 67 -4.18 3.39 -4.51
C LEU A 67 -5.11 4.04 -5.55
N ARG A 68 -6.33 4.41 -5.15
CA ARG A 68 -7.29 5.05 -6.05
C ARG A 68 -6.86 6.48 -6.38
N GLY A 69 -6.93 6.84 -7.66
CA GLY A 69 -6.58 8.19 -8.13
C GLY A 69 -5.08 8.47 -8.17
N VAL A 70 -4.23 7.44 -8.11
CA VAL A 70 -2.77 7.53 -8.29
C VAL A 70 -2.44 7.44 -9.78
N GLY A 71 -1.54 8.32 -10.24
CA GLY A 71 -1.04 8.33 -11.61
C GLY A 71 0.01 7.25 -11.87
N ALA A 72 0.28 6.95 -13.14
CA ALA A 72 1.24 5.94 -13.54
C ALA A 72 2.66 6.28 -13.08
N MET A 73 3.13 7.51 -13.35
CA MET A 73 4.47 7.93 -12.91
C MET A 73 4.62 7.94 -11.38
N GLU A 74 3.60 8.40 -10.65
CA GLU A 74 3.59 8.38 -9.18
C GLU A 74 3.75 6.96 -8.64
N LEU A 75 3.06 6.00 -9.26
CA LEU A 75 3.17 4.58 -8.92
C LEU A 75 4.55 4.03 -9.26
N ALA A 76 5.13 4.42 -10.41
CA ALA A 76 6.46 4.00 -10.81
C ALA A 76 7.54 4.48 -9.83
N GLU A 77 7.48 5.75 -9.41
CA GLU A 77 8.42 6.35 -8.44
C GLU A 77 8.33 5.69 -7.06
N SER A 78 7.13 5.31 -6.63
CA SER A 78 6.87 4.75 -5.31
C SER A 78 6.90 3.22 -5.25
N ARG A 79 7.05 2.54 -6.41
CA ARG A 79 6.98 1.09 -6.54
C ARG A 79 7.89 0.34 -5.57
N GLY A 80 9.17 0.72 -5.51
CA GLY A 80 10.16 0.04 -4.66
C GLY A 80 9.79 0.12 -3.18
N PHE A 81 9.33 1.29 -2.73
CA PHE A 81 8.90 1.51 -1.37
C PHE A 81 7.67 0.68 -1.01
N PHE A 82 6.63 0.71 -1.85
CA PHE A 82 5.39 -0.05 -1.58
C PHE A 82 5.62 -1.56 -1.55
N LEU A 83 6.43 -2.09 -2.46
CA LEU A 83 6.78 -3.51 -2.45
C LEU A 83 7.52 -3.88 -1.16
N GLY A 84 8.42 -3.03 -0.68
CA GLY A 84 9.12 -3.23 0.59
C GLY A 84 8.18 -3.25 1.80
N VAL A 85 7.20 -2.35 1.84
CA VAL A 85 6.21 -2.30 2.93
C VAL A 85 5.33 -3.55 2.92
N ILE A 86 4.79 -3.94 1.76
CA ILE A 86 3.94 -5.13 1.62
C ILE A 86 4.71 -6.40 2.01
N GLU A 87 5.98 -6.51 1.59
CA GLU A 87 6.86 -7.61 1.98
C GLU A 87 7.05 -7.67 3.50
N GLY A 88 7.30 -6.51 4.13
CA GLY A 88 7.44 -6.38 5.57
C GLY A 88 6.19 -6.83 6.32
N VAL A 89 5.02 -6.33 5.93
CA VAL A 89 3.72 -6.73 6.52
C VAL A 89 3.49 -8.23 6.37
N ARG A 90 3.78 -8.80 5.19
CA ARG A 90 3.65 -10.24 4.95
C ARG A 90 4.55 -11.06 5.87
N LYS A 91 5.81 -10.64 6.06
CA LYS A 91 6.74 -11.32 6.97
C LYS A 91 6.28 -11.25 8.43
N ILE A 92 5.80 -10.09 8.87
CA ILE A 92 5.26 -9.91 10.24
C ILE A 92 4.05 -10.82 10.45
N GLY A 93 3.09 -10.82 9.52
CA GLY A 93 1.92 -11.69 9.60
C GLY A 93 2.27 -13.18 9.63
N ALA A 94 3.22 -13.62 8.79
CA ALA A 94 3.68 -15.00 8.78
C ALA A 94 4.37 -15.41 10.09
N SER A 95 5.18 -14.50 10.68
CA SER A 95 5.83 -14.74 11.97
C SER A 95 4.80 -14.82 13.11
N ALA A 96 3.80 -13.95 13.12
CA ALA A 96 2.76 -13.95 14.15
C ALA A 96 1.90 -15.22 14.10
N GLU A 97 1.58 -15.69 12.89
CA GLU A 97 0.84 -16.94 12.70
C GLU A 97 1.66 -18.18 13.09
N ALA A 98 2.95 -18.20 12.78
CA ALA A 98 3.85 -19.27 13.20
C ALA A 98 3.94 -19.37 14.73
N SER A 99 4.13 -18.25 15.43
CA SER A 99 4.15 -18.24 16.90
C SER A 99 2.82 -18.69 17.50
N ARG A 100 1.68 -18.28 16.94
CA ARG A 100 0.36 -18.75 17.40
C ARG A 100 0.22 -20.26 17.26
N ARG A 101 0.68 -20.81 16.13
CA ARG A 101 0.63 -22.26 15.87
C ARG A 101 1.54 -23.05 16.81
N GLU A 102 2.75 -22.56 17.06
CA GLU A 102 3.68 -23.15 18.04
C GLU A 102 3.07 -23.16 19.45
N GLU A 103 2.44 -22.07 19.88
CA GLU A 103 1.72 -22.00 21.17
C GLU A 103 0.52 -22.97 21.25
N GLU A 104 -0.21 -23.16 20.15
CA GLU A 104 -1.32 -24.13 20.06
C GLU A 104 -0.81 -25.58 20.09
N GLU A 105 0.30 -25.88 19.41
CA GLU A 105 0.94 -27.20 19.42
C GLU A 105 1.53 -27.54 20.79
N GLU A 106 2.18 -26.59 21.48
CA GLU A 106 2.66 -26.77 22.86
C GLU A 106 1.51 -26.98 23.86
N ARG A 107 0.38 -26.29 23.69
CA ARG A 107 -0.82 -26.49 24.54
C ARG A 107 -1.55 -27.80 24.25
N GLY A 108 -1.54 -28.28 23.01
CA GLY A 108 -2.15 -29.55 22.60
C GLY A 108 -1.34 -30.78 23.04
N SER A 109 -0.04 -30.61 23.33
CA SER A 109 0.86 -31.70 23.72
C SER A 109 0.91 -31.96 25.24
N GLY A 110 0.06 -31.27 26.03
CA GLY A 110 -0.06 -31.42 27.48
C GLY A 110 -1.16 -32.38 27.97
N ASP A 111 -1.89 -33.05 27.07
CA ASP A 111 -2.83 -34.12 27.42
C ASP A 111 -2.08 -35.46 27.54
N GLY A 112 -1.18 -35.49 28.51
CA GLY A 112 -0.59 -36.72 29.03
C GLY A 112 -1.44 -37.21 30.20
N ASP A 113 -2.25 -38.22 29.91
CA ASP A 113 -2.51 -39.37 30.80
C ASP A 113 -3.02 -39.03 32.22
N TYR A 114 -4.34 -38.92 32.36
CA TYR A 114 -5.01 -39.18 33.64
C TYR A 114 -6.17 -40.14 33.41
N ASP A 115 -5.87 -41.42 33.61
CA ASP A 115 -6.67 -42.49 34.22
C ASP A 115 -8.21 -42.37 34.17
N GLU A 116 -8.86 -43.32 33.50
CA GLU A 116 -10.05 -44.01 34.04
C GLU A 116 -10.34 -45.27 33.21
N ASP A 117 -9.84 -46.41 33.66
CA ASP A 117 -10.52 -47.71 33.58
C ASP A 117 -10.02 -48.57 34.75
N GLU A 118 -10.32 -48.07 35.95
CA GLU A 118 -10.44 -48.86 37.18
C GLU A 118 -11.78 -49.61 37.12
N ASP A 119 -11.74 -50.94 37.26
CA ASP A 119 -12.84 -51.86 37.60
C ASP A 119 -14.10 -51.97 36.69
N MET A 120 -14.13 -53.05 35.88
CA MET A 120 -15.38 -53.74 35.52
C MET A 120 -15.27 -55.23 35.91
N LEU A 121 -15.94 -55.55 37.02
CA LEU A 121 -16.24 -56.90 37.56
C LEU A 121 -16.88 -57.86 36.55
#